data_AF-A0A4Z2BMJ3-F1
#
_entry.id   AF-A0A4Z2BMJ3-F1
#
_cell.length_a   1.000
_cell.length_b   1.000
_cell.length_c   1.000
_cell.angle_alpha   90.00
_cell.angle_beta   90.00
_cell.angle_gamma   90.00
#
_symmetry.space_group_name_H-M   'P 1'
#
loop_
_entity.id
_entity.type
_entity.pdbx_description
1 polymer ?
#
loop_
_entity_poly.entity_id
_entity_poly.type
_entity_poly.pdbx_seq_one_letter_code
_entity_poly.pdbx_strand_id
1 'polypeptide(L)'
;MMRPLSSYVWILCLLMMSLRGDTSVASTFRDCSHFFYMQTPPVGMTGSSLRRICQRYANEARYATLYDGARRLPLYSAYIFKKSDGKRRMDTPWMYEPQVESRNSTCS
;
A
#
# COMPACT_ATOMS: atom_id res chain seq x y z
N MET A 1 17.45 41.24 -17.13
CA MET A 1 17.89 40.20 -16.16
C MET A 1 17.27 38.88 -16.54
N MET A 2 18.02 38.00 -17.22
CA MET A 2 17.56 36.68 -17.63
C MET A 2 17.88 35.70 -16.50
N ARG A 3 16.85 35.16 -15.83
CA ARG A 3 17.05 34.15 -14.79
C ARG A 3 17.63 32.89 -15.46
N PRO A 4 18.73 32.32 -14.95
CA PRO A 4 19.42 31.23 -15.62
C PRO A 4 18.50 30.02 -15.73
N LEU A 5 18.30 29.48 -16.95
CA LEU A 5 17.52 28.27 -17.22
C LEU A 5 17.89 27.10 -16.28
N SER A 6 19.15 27.07 -15.82
CA SER A 6 19.65 26.17 -14.79
C SER A 6 18.80 26.16 -13.52
N SER A 7 18.38 27.31 -13.00
CA SER A 7 17.60 27.34 -11.75
C SER A 7 16.24 26.66 -11.88
N TYR A 8 15.61 26.76 -13.07
CA TYR A 8 14.35 26.07 -13.34
C TYR A 8 14.53 24.56 -13.43
N VAL A 9 15.64 24.05 -13.97
CA VAL A 9 15.94 22.62 -14.01
C VAL A 9 16.12 22.05 -12.60
N TRP A 10 16.83 22.78 -11.72
CA TRP A 10 17.00 22.40 -10.31
C TRP A 10 15.67 22.36 -9.56
N ILE A 11 14.84 23.39 -9.71
CA ILE A 11 13.51 23.45 -9.10
C ILE A 11 12.63 22.29 -9.60
N LEU A 12 12.66 22.00 -10.90
CA LEU A 12 11.91 20.89 -11.48
C LEU A 12 12.39 19.54 -10.93
N CYS A 13 13.70 19.31 -10.82
CA CYS A 13 14.26 18.09 -10.21
C CYS A 13 13.82 17.91 -8.76
N LEU A 14 13.84 18.96 -7.95
CA LEU A 14 13.38 18.92 -6.56
C LEU A 14 11.89 18.60 -6.46
N LEU A 15 11.06 19.16 -7.35
CA LEU A 15 9.63 18.89 -7.40
C LEU A 15 9.32 17.43 -7.81
N MET A 16 10.08 16.86 -8.73
CA MET A 16 9.91 15.47 -9.18
C MET A 16 10.32 14.45 -8.11
N MET A 17 11.25 14.80 -7.21
CA MET A 17 11.65 13.94 -6.10
C MET A 17 10.61 13.89 -4.97
N SER A 18 9.88 14.99 -4.74
CA SER A 18 8.83 15.04 -3.72
C SER A 18 7.51 14.38 -4.14
N LEU A 19 7.32 14.10 -5.44
CA LEU A 19 6.17 13.37 -5.99
C LEU A 19 6.30 11.84 -5.91
N ARG A 20 7.37 11.32 -5.29
CA ARG A 20 7.49 9.88 -5.02
C ARG A 20 6.56 9.51 -3.86
N GLY A 21 5.30 9.22 -4.20
CA GLY A 21 4.42 8.48 -3.30
C GLY A 21 5.01 7.09 -3.07
N ASP A 22 5.39 6.79 -1.83
CA ASP A 22 5.88 5.48 -1.42
C ASP A 22 4.71 4.48 -1.40
N THR A 23 4.48 3.80 -2.51
CA THR A 23 3.75 2.53 -2.50
C THR A 23 4.73 1.45 -2.06
N SER A 24 4.99 1.38 -0.74
CA SER A 24 5.93 0.40 -0.19
C SER A 24 5.34 -1.01 -0.29
N VAL A 25 5.66 -1.72 -1.38
CA VAL A 25 5.57 -3.19 -1.41
C VAL A 25 6.66 -3.69 -0.46
N ALA A 26 6.27 -3.98 0.77
CA ALA A 26 7.20 -4.36 1.81
C ALA A 26 7.72 -5.79 1.54
N SER A 27 9.02 -6.01 1.68
CA SER A 27 9.60 -7.35 1.60
C SER A 27 9.17 -8.23 2.80
N THR A 28 8.70 -7.59 3.88
CA THR A 28 8.28 -8.21 5.15
C THR A 28 7.09 -7.45 5.73
N PHE A 29 6.35 -8.03 6.68
CA PHE A 29 5.23 -7.36 7.37
C PHE A 29 5.69 -6.43 8.51
N ARG A 30 6.91 -5.89 8.47
CA ARG A 30 7.52 -5.18 9.61
C ARG A 30 6.66 -4.02 10.14
N ASP A 31 6.07 -3.22 9.25
CA ASP A 31 5.31 -2.02 9.61
C ASP A 31 3.86 -2.31 10.02
N CYS A 32 3.38 -3.54 9.81
CA CYS A 32 1.99 -3.94 10.03
C CYS A 32 1.86 -5.32 10.72
N SER A 33 2.92 -5.79 11.37
CA SER A 33 2.97 -7.10 12.03
C SER A 33 1.93 -7.23 13.15
N HIS A 34 1.61 -6.11 13.81
CA HIS A 34 0.65 -6.04 14.90
C HIS A 34 -0.78 -6.43 14.52
N PHE A 35 -1.12 -6.48 13.22
CA PHE A 35 -2.42 -6.98 12.78
C PHE A 35 -2.55 -8.51 12.80
N PHE A 36 -1.43 -9.23 12.81
CA PHE A 36 -1.45 -10.68 12.91
C PHE A 36 -1.72 -11.12 14.35
N TYR A 37 -2.38 -12.26 14.50
CA TYR A 37 -2.51 -12.91 15.79
C TYR A 37 -1.12 -13.18 16.38
N MET A 38 -0.90 -12.74 17.62
CA MET A 38 0.41 -12.80 18.28
C MET A 38 1.56 -12.23 17.41
N GLN A 39 1.26 -11.24 16.56
CA GLN A 39 2.22 -10.63 15.63
C GLN A 39 2.93 -11.61 14.69
N THR A 40 2.33 -12.79 14.48
CA THR A 40 2.97 -13.89 13.76
C THR A 40 2.32 -14.06 12.38
N PRO A 41 3.04 -13.79 11.27
CA PRO A 41 2.49 -13.96 9.94
C PRO A 41 2.32 -15.44 9.57
N PRO A 42 1.43 -15.77 8.61
CA PRO A 42 1.25 -17.14 8.16
C PRO A 42 2.54 -17.71 7.56
N VAL A 43 2.86 -18.94 7.94
CA VAL A 43 4.02 -19.70 7.45
C VAL A 43 3.59 -20.68 6.36
N GLY A 44 4.54 -21.14 5.53
CA GLY A 44 4.28 -22.14 4.48
C GLY A 44 3.76 -21.59 3.16
N MET A 45 3.52 -20.28 3.04
CA MET A 45 3.14 -19.63 1.78
C MET A 45 4.36 -18.96 1.15
N THR A 46 4.87 -19.56 0.07
CA THR A 46 6.05 -19.08 -0.66
C THR A 46 5.78 -19.02 -2.16
N GLY A 47 6.29 -17.99 -2.82
CA GLY A 47 6.16 -17.84 -4.27
C GLY A 47 6.73 -16.49 -4.70
N SER A 48 7.32 -16.44 -5.89
CA SER A 48 7.91 -15.21 -6.45
C SER A 48 6.86 -14.14 -6.75
N SER A 49 5.60 -14.54 -6.99
CA SER A 49 4.48 -13.63 -7.21
C SER A 49 3.87 -13.09 -5.92
N LEU A 50 4.24 -13.64 -4.75
CA LEU A 50 3.68 -13.24 -3.47
C LEU A 50 4.29 -11.93 -2.99
N ARG A 51 3.41 -10.97 -2.69
CA ARG A 51 3.73 -9.66 -2.15
C ARG A 51 3.18 -9.53 -0.74
N ARG A 52 3.99 -9.01 0.18
CA ARG A 52 3.58 -8.68 1.54
C ARG A 52 3.25 -7.19 1.56
N ILE A 53 1.99 -6.87 1.82
CA ILE A 53 1.49 -5.50 1.69
C ILE A 53 0.94 -5.06 3.04
N CYS A 54 1.41 -3.91 3.52
CA CYS A 54 0.77 -3.19 4.61
C CYS A 54 -0.23 -2.22 3.98
N GLN A 55 -1.51 -2.53 4.05
CA GLN A 55 -2.55 -1.74 3.39
C GLN A 55 -2.77 -0.45 4.16
N ARG A 56 -2.69 0.69 3.47
CA ARG A 56 -2.74 2.02 4.09
C ARG A 56 -3.95 2.79 3.63
N TYR A 57 -4.60 3.47 4.57
CA TYR A 57 -5.62 4.47 4.30
C TYR A 57 -5.25 5.76 5.03
N ALA A 58 -5.30 6.89 4.32
CA ALA A 58 -4.83 8.19 4.85
C ALA A 58 -3.41 8.10 5.43
N ASN A 59 -2.51 7.40 4.74
CA ASN A 59 -1.13 7.13 5.14
C ASN A 59 -0.95 6.31 6.44
N GLU A 60 -2.02 5.78 7.02
CA GLU A 60 -1.99 4.93 8.21
C GLU A 60 -2.23 3.46 7.83
N ALA A 61 -1.42 2.54 8.36
CA ALA A 61 -1.64 1.12 8.15
C ALA A 61 -2.96 0.68 8.80
N ARG A 62 -3.80 -0.04 8.06
CA ARG A 62 -5.12 -0.50 8.50
C ARG A 62 -5.22 -2.00 8.65
N TYR A 63 -4.48 -2.75 7.82
CA TYR A 63 -4.43 -4.20 7.84
C TYR A 63 -3.23 -4.71 7.03
N ALA A 64 -2.90 -5.98 7.21
CA ALA A 64 -1.84 -6.66 6.46
C ALA A 64 -2.46 -7.63 5.44
N THR A 65 -1.88 -7.71 4.25
CA THR A 65 -2.35 -8.60 3.16
C THR A 65 -1.17 -9.33 2.52
N LEU A 66 -1.31 -10.64 2.33
CA LEU A 66 -0.48 -11.44 1.45
C LEU A 66 -1.17 -11.55 0.09
N TYR A 67 -0.59 -10.94 -0.92
CA TYR A 67 -1.19 -10.78 -2.24
C TYR A 67 -0.45 -11.60 -3.29
N ASP A 68 -1.15 -12.42 -4.07
CA ASP A 68 -0.59 -13.09 -5.24
C ASP A 68 -0.77 -12.21 -6.49
N GLY A 69 0.33 -11.60 -6.93
CA GLY A 69 0.34 -10.74 -8.11
C GLY A 69 0.05 -11.48 -9.42
N ALA A 70 0.32 -12.77 -9.50
CA ALA A 70 0.06 -13.55 -10.72
C ALA A 70 -1.44 -13.85 -10.89
N ARG A 71 -2.11 -14.17 -9.78
CA ARG A 71 -3.56 -14.47 -9.74
C ARG A 71 -4.43 -13.24 -9.48
N ARG A 72 -3.79 -12.10 -9.19
CA ARG A 72 -4.42 -10.87 -8.75
C ARG A 72 -5.36 -11.03 -7.55
N LEU A 73 -4.99 -11.90 -6.60
CA LEU A 73 -5.85 -12.32 -5.49
C LEU A 73 -5.18 -12.11 -4.12
N PRO A 74 -5.87 -11.55 -3.11
CA PRO A 74 -5.41 -11.60 -1.73
C PRO A 74 -5.57 -13.02 -1.18
N LEU A 75 -4.46 -13.71 -0.93
CA LEU A 75 -4.47 -15.08 -0.38
C LEU A 75 -4.79 -15.08 1.12
N TYR A 76 -4.35 -14.04 1.82
CA TYR A 76 -4.53 -13.92 3.27
C TYR A 76 -4.56 -12.45 3.67
N SER A 77 -5.45 -12.10 4.61
CA SER A 77 -5.48 -10.77 5.22
C SER A 77 -5.63 -10.86 6.74
N ALA A 78 -5.01 -9.95 7.46
CA ALA A 78 -5.04 -9.85 8.92
C ALA A 78 -5.38 -8.42 9.35
N TYR A 79 -6.34 -8.28 10.25
CA TYR A 79 -6.79 -6.99 10.80
C TYR A 79 -7.29 -7.16 12.24
N ILE A 80 -7.28 -6.07 13.01
CA ILE A 80 -7.86 -6.04 14.35
C ILE A 80 -9.29 -5.52 14.23
N PHE A 81 -10.26 -6.37 14.57
CA PHE A 81 -11.65 -5.96 14.65
C PHE A 81 -11.87 -5.07 15.89
N LYS A 82 -12.21 -3.81 15.65
CA LYS A 82 -12.72 -2.91 16.70
C LYS A 82 -14.21 -3.17 16.85
N LYS A 83 -14.65 -3.62 18.03
CA LYS A 83 -16.07 -3.85 18.32
C LYS A 83 -16.88 -2.61 17.92
N SER A 84 -17.88 -2.83 17.08
CA SER A 84 -18.92 -1.86 16.78
C SER A 84 -20.10 -2.09 17.72
N ASP A 85 -20.84 -1.03 18.04
CA ASP A 85 -22.12 -1.09 18.75
C ASP A 85 -23.24 -1.76 17.92
N GLY A 86 -22.92 -2.16 16.68
CA GLY A 86 -23.83 -2.83 15.75
C GLY A 86 -24.87 -1.89 15.13
N LYS A 87 -24.88 -0.61 15.52
CA LYS A 87 -25.86 0.39 15.07
C LYS A 87 -25.36 1.18 13.87
N ARG A 88 -24.04 1.32 13.73
CA ARG A 88 -23.42 1.97 12.57
C ARG A 88 -23.12 0.96 11.46
N ARG A 89 -23.79 1.11 10.32
CA ARG A 89 -23.21 0.71 9.03
C ARG A 89 -22.16 1.75 8.65
N MET A 90 -21.05 1.29 8.07
CA MET A 90 -19.99 2.19 7.66
C MET A 90 -20.38 2.80 6.32
N ASP A 91 -20.66 4.10 6.29
CA ASP A 91 -21.06 4.84 5.08
C ASP A 91 -19.88 5.10 4.12
N THR A 92 -18.79 4.34 4.24
CA THR A 92 -17.62 4.47 3.38
C THR A 92 -17.89 3.76 2.06
N PRO A 93 -17.77 4.44 0.91
CA PRO A 93 -17.94 3.80 -0.38
C PRO A 93 -16.88 2.71 -0.59
N TRP A 94 -17.22 1.71 -1.39
CA TRP A 94 -16.25 0.70 -1.82
C TRP A 94 -15.07 1.35 -2.53
N MET A 95 -13.86 0.96 -2.15
CA MET A 95 -12.61 1.45 -2.75
C MET A 95 -11.90 0.30 -3.48
N TYR A 96 -11.30 0.60 -4.64
CA TYR A 96 -10.37 -0.29 -5.30
C TYR A 96 -8.97 -0.12 -4.70
N GLU A 97 -8.12 -1.14 -4.78
CA GLU A 97 -6.77 -1.13 -4.20
C GLU A 97 -5.73 -0.58 -5.20
N PRO A 98 -5.30 0.68 -5.10
CA PRO A 98 -4.48 1.31 -6.16
C PRO A 98 -3.02 0.84 -6.12
N GLN A 99 -2.59 0.24 -5.00
CA GLN A 99 -1.19 -0.11 -4.72
C GLN A 99 -0.72 -1.38 -5.45
N VAL A 100 -1.64 -2.07 -6.13
CA VAL A 100 -1.39 -3.35 -6.80
C VAL A 100 -0.91 -3.17 -8.25
N GLU A 101 -1.36 -2.10 -8.90
CA GLU A 101 -1.04 -1.75 -10.28
C GLU A 101 0.33 -1.04 -10.32
N SER A 102 1.27 -1.56 -11.11
CA SER A 102 2.52 -0.84 -11.39
C SER A 102 2.23 0.33 -12.33
N ARG A 103 3.00 1.42 -12.22
CA ARG A 103 2.88 2.69 -12.99
C ARG A 103 2.83 2.58 -14.54
N ASN A 104 2.89 1.38 -15.11
CA ASN A 104 2.87 1.16 -16.56
C ASN A 104 1.56 0.55 -17.09
N SER A 105 0.57 0.25 -16.26
CA SER A 105 -0.78 -0.02 -16.76
C SER A 105 -1.54 1.30 -16.89
N THR A 106 -1.52 1.86 -18.10
CA THR A 106 -2.54 2.80 -18.52
C THR A 106 -3.89 2.11 -18.37
N CYS A 107 -4.74 2.58 -17.46
CA CYS A 107 -6.16 2.26 -17.49
C CYS A 107 -6.69 2.67 -18.88
N SER A 108 -7.07 1.68 -19.69
CA SER A 108 -8.00 1.88 -20.81
C SER A 108 -9.42 1.72 -20.31
#